data_AF-A0A0M8RMI6-F1
#
_entry.id   AF-A0A0M8RMI6-F1
#
_cell.length_a   1.000
_cell.length_b   1.000
_cell.length_c   1.000
_cell.angle_alpha   90.00
_cell.angle_beta   90.00
_cell.angle_gamma   90.00
#
_symmetry.space_group_name_H-M   'P 1'
#
loop_
_entity.id
_entity.type
_entity.pdbx_description
1 polymer ?
#
loop_
_entity_poly.entity_id
_entity_poly.type
_entity_poly.pdbx_seq_one_letter_code
_entity_poly.pdbx_strand_id
1 'polypeptide(L)'
;MPEADRIGQVSRERYEQTIAADRKAVASMGGGAFSIGDHALEIEPMRPHGGSVALDQDEISVRESLRIHANDIGLTLSTIRTYRYTAFRFPPEHRRAGVSFKVHAILAVIADDAERYAAIADPPWDESAGCCRWTTDSAKKRVGRRPEKPETVGQKVDAIHDLAVDDEVAAKVASDVLRRPAVAAKVMADDSGPAHRQ
;
A
#
# COMPACT_ATOMS: atom_id res chain seq x y z
N MET A 1 14.14 -17.83 -20.11
CA MET A 1 13.23 -18.84 -19.52
C MET A 1 14.06 -19.79 -18.69
N PRO A 2 13.73 -20.05 -17.41
CA PRO A 2 14.44 -21.06 -16.61
C PRO A 2 14.18 -22.47 -17.16
N GLU A 3 15.16 -23.37 -16.98
CA GLU A 3 14.98 -24.81 -17.23
C GLU A 3 13.89 -25.35 -16.28
N ALA A 4 12.96 -26.15 -16.80
CA ALA A 4 11.78 -26.60 -16.07
C ALA A 4 12.12 -27.30 -14.74
N ASP A 5 13.19 -28.09 -14.71
CA ASP A 5 13.64 -28.84 -13.53
C ASP A 5 14.27 -27.97 -12.42
N ARG A 6 14.55 -26.70 -12.71
CA ARG A 6 15.09 -25.73 -11.75
C ARG A 6 14.03 -24.77 -11.19
N ILE A 7 12.78 -24.88 -11.66
CA ILE A 7 11.67 -24.09 -11.14
C ILE A 7 11.40 -24.50 -9.68
N GLY A 8 11.46 -23.52 -8.77
CA GLY A 8 11.27 -23.73 -7.33
C GLY A 8 12.52 -24.12 -6.54
N GLN A 9 13.64 -24.42 -7.20
CA GLN A 9 14.92 -24.79 -6.55
C GLN A 9 15.98 -23.71 -6.78
N VAL A 10 15.83 -22.56 -6.10
CA VAL A 10 16.70 -21.40 -6.29
C VAL A 10 17.70 -21.31 -5.13
N SER A 11 19.00 -21.30 -5.45
CA SER A 11 20.05 -21.03 -4.46
C SER A 11 19.95 -19.60 -3.92
N ARG A 12 20.50 -19.33 -2.73
CA ARG A 12 20.48 -17.99 -2.13
C ARG A 12 21.12 -16.94 -3.04
N GLU A 13 22.28 -17.25 -3.61
CA GLU A 13 22.98 -16.37 -4.54
C GLU A 13 22.12 -16.07 -5.78
N ARG A 14 21.47 -17.08 -6.36
CA ARG A 14 20.59 -16.89 -7.52
C ARG A 14 19.35 -16.08 -7.18
N TYR A 15 18.82 -16.24 -5.97
CA TYR A 15 17.71 -15.42 -5.47
C TYR A 15 18.14 -13.95 -5.38
N GLU A 16 19.30 -13.66 -4.79
CA GLU A 16 19.83 -12.29 -4.68
C GLU A 16 20.05 -11.65 -6.07
N GLN A 17 20.58 -12.40 -7.04
CA GLN A 17 20.69 -11.95 -8.44
C GLN A 17 19.32 -11.67 -9.08
N THR A 18 18.34 -12.55 -8.86
CA THR A 18 16.96 -12.37 -9.36
C THR A 18 16.34 -11.11 -8.79
N ILE A 19 16.44 -10.92 -7.47
CA ILE A 19 15.93 -9.73 -6.80
C ILE A 19 16.61 -8.45 -7.31
N ALA A 20 17.92 -8.48 -7.59
CA ALA A 20 18.60 -7.34 -8.18
C ALA A 20 18.08 -7.00 -9.59
N ALA A 21 17.78 -8.01 -10.41
CA ALA A 21 17.17 -7.81 -11.74
C ALA A 21 15.73 -7.29 -11.62
N ASP A 22 14.93 -7.89 -10.75
CA ASP A 22 13.52 -7.50 -10.54
C ASP A 22 13.42 -6.09 -9.99
N ARG A 23 14.32 -5.65 -9.11
CA ARG A 23 14.39 -4.27 -8.63
C ARG A 23 14.60 -3.27 -9.77
N LYS A 24 15.42 -3.61 -10.77
CA LYS A 24 15.60 -2.77 -11.98
C LYS A 24 14.31 -2.74 -12.80
N ALA A 25 13.66 -3.89 -13.01
CA ALA A 25 12.39 -3.95 -13.71
C ALA A 25 11.30 -3.12 -13.00
N VAL A 26 11.22 -3.20 -11.67
CA VAL A 26 10.30 -2.39 -10.85
C VAL A 26 10.62 -0.89 -10.95
N ALA A 27 11.91 -0.51 -10.99
CA ALA A 27 12.29 0.88 -11.22
C ALA A 27 11.85 1.38 -12.60
N SER A 28 12.02 0.58 -13.66
CA SER A 28 11.55 0.91 -15.01
C SER A 28 10.03 1.04 -15.08
N MET A 29 9.30 0.09 -14.48
CA MET A 29 7.83 0.17 -14.37
C MET A 29 7.40 1.43 -13.61
N GLY A 30 8.10 1.77 -12.53
CA GLY A 30 7.82 2.99 -11.77
C GLY A 30 8.08 4.26 -12.57
N GLY A 31 9.16 4.31 -13.35
CA GLY A 31 9.45 5.40 -14.28
C GLY A 31 8.35 5.57 -15.33
N GLY A 32 7.87 4.48 -15.92
CA GLY A 32 6.73 4.49 -16.84
C GLY A 32 5.44 5.01 -16.19
N ALA A 33 5.12 4.55 -14.98
CA ALA A 33 3.95 5.02 -14.24
C ALA A 33 4.03 6.53 -13.92
N PHE A 34 5.21 7.04 -13.54
CA PHE A 34 5.42 8.47 -13.35
C PHE A 34 5.27 9.26 -14.66
N SER A 35 5.87 8.81 -15.76
CA SER A 35 5.75 9.48 -17.06
C SER A 35 4.30 9.53 -17.55
N ILE A 36 3.55 8.44 -17.43
CA ILE A 36 2.11 8.44 -17.75
C ILE A 36 1.34 9.41 -16.84
N GLY A 37 1.70 9.46 -15.55
CA GLY A 37 1.13 10.41 -14.60
C GLY A 37 1.42 11.86 -14.96
N ASP A 38 2.64 12.17 -15.40
CA ASP A 38 3.06 13.49 -15.87
C ASP A 38 2.28 13.90 -17.12
N HIS A 39 2.16 13.02 -18.12
CA HIS A 39 1.31 13.29 -19.30
C HIS A 39 -0.17 13.47 -18.91
N ALA A 40 -0.66 12.71 -17.93
CA ALA A 40 -2.02 12.89 -17.44
C ALA A 40 -2.23 14.23 -16.71
N LEU A 41 -1.18 14.82 -16.11
CA LEU A 41 -1.21 16.18 -15.56
C LEU A 41 -1.15 17.25 -16.64
N GLU A 42 -0.39 17.00 -17.71
CA GLU A 42 -0.35 17.87 -18.89
C GLU A 42 -1.72 17.93 -19.59
N ILE A 43 -2.39 16.79 -19.76
CA ILE A 43 -3.74 16.70 -20.33
C ILE A 43 -4.78 17.37 -19.44
N GLU A 44 -4.74 17.10 -18.13
CA GLU A 44 -5.70 17.67 -17.18
C GLU A 44 -5.03 17.95 -15.84
N PRO A 45 -4.71 19.23 -15.55
CA PRO A 45 -4.10 19.66 -14.31
C PRO A 45 -4.92 19.33 -13.07
N MET A 46 -4.24 19.19 -11.93
CA MET A 46 -4.94 19.04 -10.64
C MET A 46 -5.50 20.40 -10.21
N ARG A 47 -6.83 20.50 -10.13
CA ARG A 47 -7.52 21.71 -9.70
C ARG A 47 -7.54 21.79 -8.16
N PRO A 48 -7.41 22.99 -7.55
CA PRO A 48 -7.72 23.20 -6.14
C PRO A 48 -9.16 22.74 -5.86
N HIS A 49 -9.41 22.12 -4.72
CA HIS A 49 -10.76 21.67 -4.38
C HIS A 49 -11.69 22.89 -4.22
N GLY A 50 -12.73 22.98 -5.05
CA GLY A 50 -13.80 23.98 -4.93
C GLY A 50 -13.93 24.88 -6.16
N GLY A 51 -14.87 24.54 -7.05
CA GLY A 51 -15.25 25.38 -8.19
C GLY A 51 -15.74 24.52 -9.35
N SER A 52 -17.04 24.44 -9.54
CA SER A 52 -17.64 23.98 -10.80
C SER A 52 -17.46 25.09 -11.83
N VAL A 53 -16.54 24.87 -12.77
CA VAL A 53 -16.44 25.70 -13.98
C VAL A 53 -17.47 25.17 -14.97
N ALA A 54 -18.30 26.06 -15.50
CA ALA A 54 -19.18 25.70 -16.62
C ALA A 54 -18.28 25.33 -17.81
N LEU A 55 -18.37 24.08 -18.27
CA LEU A 55 -17.69 23.66 -19.49
C LEU A 55 -18.36 24.35 -20.67
N ASP A 56 -17.57 24.93 -21.58
CA ASP A 56 -18.09 25.36 -22.88
C ASP A 56 -18.58 24.13 -23.67
N GLN A 57 -19.47 24.33 -24.65
CA GLN A 57 -20.14 23.24 -25.38
C GLN A 57 -19.18 22.32 -26.16
N ASP A 58 -17.94 22.79 -26.40
CA ASP A 58 -16.87 22.05 -27.10
C ASP A 58 -15.80 21.50 -26.14
N GLU A 59 -15.92 21.67 -24.81
CA GLU A 59 -14.95 21.17 -23.84
C GLU A 59 -15.22 19.72 -23.42
N ILE A 60 -14.23 18.85 -23.63
CA ILE A 60 -14.22 17.50 -23.08
C ILE A 60 -14.08 17.61 -21.56
N SER A 61 -15.00 17.00 -20.80
CA SER A 61 -14.89 16.99 -19.34
C SER A 61 -13.58 16.34 -18.85
N VAL A 62 -13.06 16.80 -17.71
CA VAL A 62 -11.91 16.22 -16.96
C VAL A 62 -11.94 14.70 -16.90
N ARG A 63 -13.13 14.12 -16.65
CA ARG A 63 -13.29 12.68 -16.52
C ARG A 63 -13.19 11.98 -17.88
N GLU A 64 -13.72 12.61 -18.92
CA GLU A 64 -13.78 12.08 -20.27
C GLU A 64 -12.41 12.11 -20.95
N SER A 65 -11.67 13.21 -20.82
CA SER A 65 -10.30 13.32 -21.36
C SER A 65 -9.37 12.25 -20.79
N LEU A 66 -9.42 12.01 -19.48
CA LEU A 66 -8.67 10.93 -18.84
C LEU A 66 -9.15 9.53 -19.23
N ARG A 67 -10.44 9.36 -19.56
CA ARG A 67 -10.99 8.08 -20.00
C ARG A 67 -10.52 7.74 -21.41
N ILE A 68 -10.51 8.72 -22.31
CA ILE A 68 -9.95 8.60 -23.66
C ILE A 68 -8.46 8.23 -23.55
N HIS A 69 -7.68 8.99 -22.80
CA HIS A 69 -6.26 8.69 -22.57
C HIS A 69 -6.05 7.27 -22.02
N ALA A 70 -6.84 6.86 -21.02
CA ALA A 70 -6.76 5.51 -20.47
C ALA A 70 -6.99 4.42 -21.54
N ASN A 71 -8.04 4.58 -22.35
CA ASN A 71 -8.38 3.63 -23.40
C ASN A 71 -7.28 3.55 -24.48
N ASP A 72 -6.73 4.70 -24.89
CA ASP A 72 -5.73 4.78 -25.96
C ASP A 72 -4.43 4.05 -25.61
N ILE A 73 -4.06 3.98 -24.32
CA ILE A 73 -2.87 3.27 -23.85
C ILE A 73 -3.17 1.93 -23.15
N GLY A 74 -4.42 1.47 -23.22
CA GLY A 74 -4.85 0.17 -22.68
C GLY A 74 -4.84 0.08 -21.14
N LEU A 75 -4.99 1.22 -20.44
CA LEU A 75 -5.09 1.28 -18.99
C LEU A 75 -6.52 1.60 -18.52
N THR A 76 -6.78 1.42 -17.23
CA THR A 76 -8.05 1.84 -16.63
C THR A 76 -8.01 3.31 -16.23
N LEU A 77 -9.18 3.97 -16.23
CA LEU A 77 -9.32 5.32 -15.69
C LEU A 77 -8.85 5.41 -14.22
N SER A 78 -9.07 4.35 -13.42
CA SER A 78 -8.60 4.31 -12.03
C SER A 78 -7.07 4.36 -11.96
N THR A 79 -6.39 3.59 -12.80
CA THR A 79 -4.92 3.59 -12.91
C THR A 79 -4.40 4.97 -13.30
N ILE A 80 -4.95 5.60 -14.34
CA ILE A 80 -4.55 6.95 -14.77
C ILE A 80 -4.75 7.96 -13.64
N ARG A 81 -5.87 7.91 -12.91
CA ARG A 81 -6.12 8.81 -11.77
C ARG A 81 -5.09 8.61 -10.66
N THR A 82 -4.73 7.37 -10.34
CA THR A 82 -3.66 7.07 -9.37
C THR A 82 -2.31 7.59 -9.86
N TYR A 83 -1.96 7.38 -11.13
CA TYR A 83 -0.70 7.82 -11.70
C TYR A 83 -0.57 9.33 -11.69
N ARG A 84 -1.59 10.02 -12.20
CA ARG A 84 -1.69 11.48 -12.20
C ARG A 84 -1.59 12.06 -10.79
N TYR A 85 -2.36 11.53 -9.85
CA TYR A 85 -2.33 12.02 -8.46
C TYR A 85 -0.96 11.82 -7.82
N THR A 86 -0.34 10.65 -8.00
CA THR A 86 0.97 10.38 -7.41
C THR A 86 2.06 11.26 -8.02
N ALA A 87 2.04 11.46 -9.33
CA ALA A 87 2.96 12.35 -10.04
C ALA A 87 2.82 13.81 -9.54
N PHE A 88 1.59 14.26 -9.29
CA PHE A 88 1.33 15.59 -8.72
C PHE A 88 1.86 15.71 -7.29
N ARG A 89 1.68 14.68 -6.47
CA ARG A 89 2.15 14.68 -5.07
C ARG A 89 3.66 14.46 -4.95
N PHE A 90 4.33 13.98 -5.99
CA PHE A 90 5.79 13.81 -6.06
C PHE A 90 6.33 14.34 -7.39
N PRO A 91 6.57 15.67 -7.48
CA PRO A 91 7.32 16.27 -8.57
C PRO A 91 8.68 15.57 -8.80
N PRO A 92 9.26 15.64 -10.01
CA PRO A 92 10.49 14.91 -10.38
C PRO A 92 11.61 14.95 -9.33
N GLU A 93 11.85 16.11 -8.73
CA GLU A 93 12.87 16.38 -7.71
C GLU A 93 12.64 15.65 -6.38
N HIS A 94 11.41 15.24 -6.10
CA HIS A 94 11.01 14.55 -4.87
C HIS A 94 10.79 13.04 -5.07
N ARG A 95 10.97 12.52 -6.29
CA ARG A 95 10.90 11.08 -6.56
C ARG A 95 12.18 10.41 -6.09
N ARG A 96 12.05 9.31 -5.36
CA ARG A 96 13.21 8.60 -4.80
C ARG A 96 13.54 7.37 -5.63
N ALA A 97 14.73 7.40 -6.24
CA ALA A 97 15.30 6.22 -6.89
C ALA A 97 15.42 5.07 -5.88
N GLY A 98 15.10 3.85 -6.31
CA GLY A 98 15.09 2.68 -5.42
C GLY A 98 13.83 2.51 -4.58
N VAL A 99 12.91 3.49 -4.56
CA VAL A 99 11.59 3.35 -3.94
C VAL A 99 10.53 3.11 -5.02
N SER A 100 9.72 2.07 -4.86
CA SER A 100 8.71 1.71 -5.86
C SER A 100 7.65 2.80 -6.02
N PHE A 101 7.03 2.86 -7.21
CA PHE A 101 5.89 3.75 -7.45
C PHE A 101 4.73 3.48 -6.49
N LYS A 102 4.50 2.20 -6.10
CA LYS A 102 3.45 1.82 -5.15
C LYS A 102 3.63 2.49 -3.79
N VAL A 103 4.86 2.57 -3.29
CA VAL A 103 5.17 3.26 -2.02
C VAL A 103 4.91 4.76 -2.15
N HIS A 104 5.33 5.38 -3.25
CA HIS A 104 5.00 6.79 -3.52
C HIS A 104 3.47 7.00 -3.52
N ALA A 105 2.71 6.14 -4.20
CA ALA A 105 1.24 6.24 -4.24
C ALA A 105 0.59 6.08 -2.85
N ILE A 106 1.17 5.28 -1.94
CA ILE A 106 0.68 5.15 -0.57
C ILE A 106 0.99 6.42 0.24
N LEU A 107 2.22 6.94 0.16
CA LEU A 107 2.65 8.14 0.88
C LEU A 107 2.05 9.42 0.29
N ALA A 108 1.55 9.39 -0.94
CA ALA A 108 0.86 10.50 -1.61
C ALA A 108 -0.36 11.02 -0.85
N VAL A 109 -0.89 10.27 0.12
CA VAL A 109 -2.03 10.69 0.95
C VAL A 109 -1.64 11.66 2.07
N ILE A 110 -0.36 11.74 2.45
CA ILE A 110 0.13 12.67 3.47
C ILE A 110 -0.15 14.09 2.96
N ALA A 111 -0.97 14.85 3.69
CA ALA A 111 -1.48 16.14 3.25
C ALA A 111 -0.37 17.19 3.15
N ASP A 112 0.49 17.26 4.16
CA ASP A 112 1.62 18.18 4.18
C ASP A 112 2.72 17.73 3.21
N ASP A 113 3.17 18.67 2.38
CA ASP A 113 4.16 18.41 1.34
C ASP A 113 5.56 18.19 1.91
N ALA A 114 5.97 19.00 2.88
CA ALA A 114 7.28 18.87 3.51
C ALA A 114 7.39 17.54 4.29
N GLU A 115 6.35 17.17 5.04
CA GLU A 115 6.26 15.90 5.75
C GLU A 115 6.35 14.72 4.77
N ARG A 116 5.62 14.79 3.65
CA ARG A 116 5.61 13.73 2.65
C ARG A 116 6.99 13.56 1.99
N TYR A 117 7.66 14.66 1.65
CA TYR A 117 9.00 14.62 1.06
C TYR A 117 10.06 14.13 2.04
N ALA A 118 9.95 14.53 3.31
CA ALA A 118 10.80 14.00 4.37
C ALA A 118 10.57 12.49 4.56
N ALA A 119 9.31 12.05 4.58
CA ALA A 119 8.96 10.65 4.77
C ALA A 119 9.52 9.74 3.67
N ILE A 120 9.36 10.09 2.39
CA ILE A 120 9.90 9.24 1.31
C ILE A 120 11.44 9.14 1.36
N ALA A 121 12.11 10.17 1.90
CA ALA A 121 13.56 10.23 2.02
C ALA A 121 14.12 9.46 3.23
N ASP A 122 13.29 9.17 4.23
CA ASP A 122 13.67 8.50 5.49
C ASP A 122 12.98 7.12 5.61
N PRO A 123 13.50 6.08 4.92
CA PRO A 123 12.91 4.75 4.98
C PRO A 123 13.12 4.10 6.36
N PRO A 124 12.11 3.40 6.92
CA PRO A 124 12.23 2.71 8.19
C PRO A 124 13.17 1.49 8.10
N TRP A 125 13.68 1.07 9.26
CA TRP A 125 14.46 -0.16 9.40
C TRP A 125 13.58 -1.40 9.12
N ASP A 126 14.00 -2.26 8.21
CA ASP A 126 13.38 -3.56 7.97
C ASP A 126 14.23 -4.66 8.62
N GLU A 127 13.74 -5.20 9.73
CA GLU A 127 14.43 -6.26 10.49
C GLU A 127 14.68 -7.51 9.65
N SER A 128 13.77 -7.86 8.75
CA SER A 128 13.93 -9.04 7.89
C SER A 128 15.02 -8.86 6.85
N ALA A 129 15.33 -7.62 6.48
CA ALA A 129 16.35 -7.28 5.50
C ALA A 129 17.67 -6.83 6.12
N GLY A 130 17.64 -6.42 7.39
CA GLY A 130 18.79 -5.83 8.09
C GLY A 130 19.24 -4.50 7.48
N CYS A 131 18.33 -3.73 6.87
CA CYS A 131 18.64 -2.42 6.29
C CYS A 131 17.41 -1.50 6.26
N CYS A 132 17.65 -0.18 6.15
CA CYS A 132 16.58 0.80 5.96
C CYS A 132 15.99 0.68 4.55
N ARG A 133 14.69 0.36 4.45
CA ARG A 133 13.98 0.32 3.18
C ARG A 133 12.47 0.49 3.35
N TRP A 134 11.83 1.03 2.33
CA TRP A 134 10.37 1.01 2.23
C TRP A 134 9.86 -0.36 1.75
N THR A 135 8.90 -0.90 2.49
CA THR A 135 8.00 -1.95 2.02
C THR A 135 6.59 -1.36 1.87
N THR A 136 5.70 -2.05 1.16
CA THR A 136 4.29 -1.65 1.06
C THR A 136 3.66 -1.52 2.45
N ASP A 137 3.99 -2.44 3.37
CA ASP A 137 3.44 -2.45 4.72
C ASP A 137 4.01 -1.35 5.59
N SER A 138 5.31 -1.07 5.53
CA SER A 138 5.88 0.04 6.29
C SER A 138 5.32 1.39 5.79
N ALA A 139 5.11 1.55 4.48
CA ALA A 139 4.45 2.73 3.92
C ALA A 139 2.99 2.85 4.39
N LYS A 140 2.21 1.76 4.43
CA LYS A 140 0.83 1.76 4.94
C LYS A 140 0.80 2.14 6.42
N LYS A 141 1.67 1.56 7.24
CA LYS A 141 1.81 1.91 8.67
C LYS A 141 2.09 3.41 8.84
N ARG A 142 2.99 3.99 8.03
CA ARG A 142 3.34 5.42 8.08
C ARG A 142 2.15 6.36 7.85
N VAL A 143 1.15 5.92 7.09
CA VAL A 143 -0.07 6.71 6.79
C VAL A 143 -1.28 6.24 7.60
N GLY A 144 -1.07 5.48 8.69
CA GLY A 144 -2.14 5.00 9.56
C GLY A 144 -3.04 3.94 8.92
N ARG A 145 -2.62 3.32 7.81
CA ARG A 145 -3.35 2.22 7.17
C ARG A 145 -2.87 0.88 7.71
N ARG A 146 -3.78 -0.09 7.80
CA ARG A 146 -3.48 -1.46 8.24
C ARG A 146 -2.45 -2.11 7.29
N PRO A 147 -1.34 -2.69 7.82
CA PRO A 147 -0.42 -3.48 7.01
C PRO A 147 -1.07 -4.81 6.58
N GLU A 148 -0.60 -5.40 5.48
CA GLU A 148 -1.05 -6.73 5.03
C GLU A 148 -0.58 -7.83 5.96
N LYS A 149 0.62 -7.68 6.54
CA LYS A 149 1.13 -8.59 7.56
C LYS A 149 0.99 -7.96 8.95
N PRO A 150 0.08 -8.47 9.79
CA PRO A 150 0.00 -8.06 11.19
C PRO A 150 1.27 -8.50 11.95
N GLU A 151 2.00 -7.56 12.52
CA GLU A 151 3.23 -7.85 13.27
C GLU A 151 2.97 -7.85 14.78
N THR A 152 2.23 -6.85 15.26
CA THR A 152 1.92 -6.70 16.69
C THR A 152 0.75 -7.58 17.11
N VAL A 153 0.65 -7.89 18.40
CA VAL A 153 -0.49 -8.63 18.97
C VAL A 153 -1.80 -7.89 18.67
N GLY A 154 -1.85 -6.57 18.87
CA GLY A 154 -3.03 -5.76 18.57
C GLY A 154 -3.45 -5.84 17.10
N GLN A 155 -2.51 -5.73 16.15
CA GLN A 155 -2.82 -5.88 14.72
C GLN A 155 -3.35 -7.28 14.37
N LYS A 156 -2.82 -8.32 15.01
CA LYS A 156 -3.28 -9.70 14.81
C LYS A 156 -4.69 -9.89 15.36
N VAL A 157 -4.99 -9.28 16.51
CA VAL A 157 -6.32 -9.27 17.12
C VAL A 157 -7.33 -8.53 16.22
N ASP A 158 -6.99 -7.33 15.74
CA ASP A 158 -7.82 -6.57 14.79
C ASP A 158 -8.12 -7.38 13.52
N ALA A 159 -7.11 -8.06 12.97
CA ALA A 159 -7.30 -8.91 11.80
C ALA A 159 -8.24 -10.11 12.08
N ILE A 160 -8.13 -10.72 13.27
CA ILE A 160 -9.07 -11.78 13.68
C ILE A 160 -10.49 -11.23 13.83
N HIS A 161 -10.65 -10.02 14.39
CA HIS A 161 -11.97 -9.38 14.49
C HIS A 161 -12.60 -9.14 13.12
N ASP A 162 -11.85 -8.67 12.12
CA ASP A 162 -12.35 -8.49 10.76
C ASP A 162 -12.81 -9.83 10.13
N LEU A 163 -12.13 -10.94 10.45
CA LEU A 163 -12.48 -12.28 9.98
C LEU A 163 -13.65 -12.91 10.74
N ALA A 164 -13.86 -12.47 11.98
CA ALA A 164 -14.89 -12.97 12.89
C ALA A 164 -16.05 -11.96 13.07
N VAL A 165 -16.38 -11.20 12.02
CA VAL A 165 -17.55 -10.30 12.00
C VAL A 165 -18.86 -11.09 12.13
N ASP A 166 -18.85 -12.33 11.65
CA ASP A 166 -19.98 -13.26 11.76
C ASP A 166 -19.94 -14.00 13.11
N ASP A 167 -21.07 -13.99 13.83
CA ASP A 167 -21.16 -14.55 15.18
C ASP A 167 -20.97 -16.08 15.23
N GLU A 168 -21.35 -16.81 14.18
CA GLU A 168 -21.09 -18.26 14.09
C GLU A 168 -19.59 -18.52 13.93
N VAL A 169 -18.93 -17.75 13.05
CA VAL A 169 -17.48 -17.82 12.87
C VAL A 169 -16.76 -17.44 14.16
N ALA A 170 -17.20 -16.36 14.82
CA ALA A 170 -16.63 -15.90 16.09
C ALA A 170 -16.76 -16.95 17.19
N ALA A 171 -17.95 -17.54 17.36
CA ALA A 171 -18.20 -18.57 18.37
C ALA A 171 -17.34 -19.82 18.14
N LYS A 172 -17.14 -20.22 16.89
CA LYS A 172 -16.29 -21.36 16.53
C LYS A 172 -14.81 -21.08 16.80
N VAL A 173 -14.31 -19.91 16.38
CA VAL A 173 -12.93 -19.48 16.64
C VAL A 173 -12.67 -19.38 18.15
N ALA A 174 -13.59 -18.76 18.91
CA ALA A 174 -13.48 -18.67 20.37
C ALA A 174 -13.43 -20.06 21.02
N SER A 175 -14.31 -20.98 20.60
CA SER A 175 -14.33 -22.36 21.09
C SER A 175 -13.02 -23.11 20.82
N ASP A 176 -12.47 -22.98 19.60
CA ASP A 176 -11.21 -23.63 19.23
C ASP A 176 -10.01 -23.02 19.99
N VAL A 177 -10.02 -21.71 20.22
CA VAL A 177 -8.99 -21.01 21.01
C VAL A 177 -9.04 -21.43 22.48
N LEU A 178 -10.24 -21.53 23.07
CA LEU A 178 -10.46 -21.95 24.46
C LEU A 178 -10.15 -23.43 24.72
N ARG A 179 -10.11 -24.28 23.68
CA ARG A 179 -9.61 -25.67 23.83
C ARG A 179 -8.13 -25.75 24.18
N ARG A 180 -7.37 -24.64 24.05
CA ARG A 180 -5.95 -24.58 24.43
C ARG A 180 -5.84 -24.33 25.95
N PRO A 181 -5.32 -25.27 26.75
CA PRO A 181 -5.39 -25.19 28.22
C PRO A 181 -4.74 -23.94 28.81
N ALA A 182 -3.60 -23.51 28.27
CA ALA A 182 -2.91 -22.30 28.71
C ALA A 182 -3.68 -21.01 28.38
N VAL A 183 -4.46 -21.00 27.28
CA VAL A 183 -5.29 -19.84 26.91
C VAL A 183 -6.52 -19.80 27.78
N ALA A 184 -7.21 -20.92 28.00
CA ALA A 184 -8.35 -21.00 28.90
C ALA A 184 -7.97 -20.57 30.33
N ALA A 185 -6.87 -21.09 30.87
CA ALA A 185 -6.40 -20.70 32.20
C ALA A 185 -6.10 -19.19 32.30
N LYS A 186 -5.55 -18.60 31.24
CA LYS A 186 -5.26 -17.16 31.20
C LYS A 186 -6.52 -16.31 31.10
N VAL A 187 -7.47 -16.67 30.22
CA VAL A 187 -8.75 -15.96 30.06
C VAL A 187 -9.55 -16.00 31.36
N MET A 188 -9.64 -17.16 32.01
CA MET A 188 -10.37 -17.29 33.29
C MET A 188 -9.71 -16.54 34.44
N ALA A 189 -8.38 -16.36 34.41
CA ALA A 189 -7.66 -15.52 35.37
C ALA A 189 -7.87 -14.03 35.10
N ASP A 190 -7.89 -13.61 33.83
CA ASP A 190 -8.11 -12.21 33.44
C ASP A 190 -9.57 -11.76 33.67
N ASP A 191 -10.55 -12.67 33.59
CA ASP A 191 -11.99 -12.43 33.84
C ASP A 191 -12.34 -12.38 35.36
N SER A 192 -11.36 -12.59 36.24
CA SER A 192 -11.56 -12.72 37.69
C SER A 192 -11.30 -11.46 38.53
N GLY A 193 -11.45 -10.24 37.97
CA GLY A 193 -11.29 -9.00 38.73
C GLY A 193 -12.20 -7.82 38.33
N PRO A 194 -12.63 -6.99 39.30
CA PRO A 194 -13.48 -7.33 40.43
C PRO A 194 -14.97 -7.26 40.06
N ALA A 195 -15.77 -8.17 40.62
CA ALA A 195 -17.21 -8.04 40.66
C ALA A 195 -17.61 -6.66 41.25
N HIS A 196 -18.44 -5.92 40.54
CA HIS A 196 -19.14 -4.74 41.06
C HIS A 196 -19.80 -5.12 42.39
N ARG A 197 -19.26 -4.59 43.49
CA ARG A 197 -19.97 -4.47 44.76
C ARG A 197 -20.69 -3.12 44.78
N GLN A 198 -21.94 -3.22 45.20
CA GLN A 198 -22.97 -2.20 45.44
C GLN A 198 -23.77 -1.81 44.21
#